data_AF-A0A842RI68-F1
#
_entry.id   AF-A0A842RI68-F1
#
_cell.length_a   1.000
_cell.length_b   1.000
_cell.length_c   1.000
_cell.angle_alpha   90.00
_cell.angle_beta   90.00
_cell.angle_gamma   90.00
#
_symmetry.space_group_name_H-M   'P 1'
#
loop_
_entity.id
_entity.type
_entity.pdbx_description
1 polymer ?
#
loop_
_entity_poly.entity_id
_entity_poly.type
_entity_poly.pdbx_seq_one_letter_code
_entity_poly.pdbx_strand_id
1 'polypeptide(L)'
;MNKDFTLHVKIWIEKNGKPVLGPGRLEILEAINRTQSLTDAAKFCQISFRKAWKLINEINESLEQPVVISERGGKGGGGQTMLTEYGKKIIKQYQNIQKAVNNLIQDPKIWSDF
;
A
#
# COMPACT_ATOMS: atom_id res chain seq x y z
N MET A 1 9.96 -1.89 -36.01
CA MET A 1 9.95 -1.82 -34.54
C MET A 1 8.61 -2.32 -34.06
N ASN A 2 8.59 -3.48 -33.39
CA ASN A 2 7.35 -4.12 -32.92
C ASN A 2 6.66 -3.20 -31.92
N LYS A 3 5.44 -2.76 -32.26
CA LYS A 3 4.62 -1.83 -31.48
C LYS A 3 3.77 -2.52 -30.40
N ASP A 4 4.05 -3.79 -30.09
CA ASP A 4 3.13 -4.66 -29.35
C ASP A 4 3.56 -4.95 -27.90
N PHE A 5 4.66 -4.34 -27.42
CA PHE A 5 5.12 -4.51 -26.05
C PHE A 5 4.58 -3.43 -25.11
N THR A 6 4.06 -3.87 -23.97
CA THR A 6 3.69 -2.99 -22.85
C THR A 6 4.56 -3.35 -21.65
N LEU A 7 5.36 -2.39 -21.17
CA LEU A 7 6.20 -2.57 -20.00
C LEU A 7 5.40 -2.29 -18.73
N HIS A 8 5.39 -3.25 -17.81
CA HIS A 8 4.79 -3.12 -16.49
C HIS A 8 5.86 -3.22 -15.41
N VAL A 9 5.83 -2.31 -14.43
CA VAL A 9 6.77 -2.31 -13.30
C VAL A 9 6.00 -2.39 -11.99
N LYS A 10 6.47 -3.27 -11.10
CA LYS A 10 6.04 -3.33 -9.70
C LYS A 10 7.21 -2.90 -8.82
N ILE A 11 6.92 -2.01 -7.89
CA ILE A 11 7.90 -1.47 -6.95
C ILE A 11 7.55 -2.00 -5.57
N TRP A 12 8.53 -2.40 -4.78
CA TRP A 12 8.34 -2.69 -3.37
C TRP A 12 9.52 -2.14 -2.58
N ILE A 13 9.28 -1.82 -1.31
CA ILE A 13 10.26 -1.26 -0.40
C ILE A 13 10.43 -2.23 0.75
N GLU A 14 11.68 -2.54 1.09
CA GLU A 14 12.04 -3.44 2.17
C GLU A 14 12.86 -2.72 3.24
N LYS A 15 12.79 -3.23 4.46
CA LYS A 15 13.64 -2.85 5.58
C LYS A 15 14.13 -4.13 6.24
N ASN A 16 15.45 -4.30 6.33
CA ASN A 16 16.10 -5.47 6.90
C ASN A 16 15.62 -6.80 6.26
N GLY A 17 15.47 -6.82 4.93
CA GLY A 17 15.00 -8.00 4.17
C GLY A 17 13.52 -8.35 4.37
N LYS A 18 12.73 -7.46 5.01
CA LYS A 18 11.29 -7.62 5.16
C LYS A 18 10.55 -6.57 4.33
N PRO A 19 9.51 -6.95 3.57
CA PRO A 19 8.77 -6.01 2.75
C PRO A 19 7.87 -5.11 3.61
N VAL A 20 8.04 -3.80 3.44
CA VAL A 20 7.35 -2.73 4.17
C VAL A 20 6.24 -2.12 3.32
N LEU A 21 6.54 -1.80 2.06
CA LEU A 21 5.56 -1.24 1.11
C LEU A 21 5.64 -1.98 -0.22
N GLY A 22 4.57 -1.92 -0.97
CA GLY A 22 4.40 -2.56 -2.27
C GLY A 22 2.93 -2.51 -2.67
N PRO A 23 2.56 -2.97 -3.87
CA PRO A 23 1.23 -2.69 -4.43
C PRO A 23 0.09 -3.16 -3.53
N GLY A 24 0.14 -4.41 -3.05
CA GLY A 24 -0.91 -4.94 -2.16
C GLY A 24 -0.92 -4.34 -0.75
N ARG A 25 0.23 -3.87 -0.24
CA ARG A 25 0.29 -3.15 1.05
C ARG A 25 -0.26 -1.73 0.91
N LEU A 26 -0.01 -1.08 -0.22
CA LEU A 26 -0.60 0.22 -0.52
C LEU A 26 -2.11 0.11 -0.66
N GLU A 27 -2.59 -0.91 -1.38
CA GLU A 27 -4.01 -1.12 -1.63
C GLU A 27 -4.83 -1.24 -0.33
N ILE A 28 -4.34 -2.00 0.66
CA ILE A 28 -5.05 -2.13 1.94
C ILE A 28 -5.02 -0.83 2.75
N LEU A 29 -3.93 -0.05 2.68
CA LEU A 29 -3.84 1.25 3.34
C LEU A 29 -4.81 2.27 2.70
N GLU A 30 -4.87 2.32 1.36
CA GLU A 30 -5.83 3.15 0.63
C GLU A 30 -7.28 2.72 0.89
N ALA A 31 -7.54 1.42 0.98
CA ALA A 31 -8.85 0.89 1.33
C ALA A 31 -9.26 1.34 2.74
N ILE A 32 -8.37 1.25 3.73
CA ILE A 32 -8.61 1.77 5.10
C ILE A 32 -8.88 3.27 5.09
N ASN A 33 -8.16 4.05 4.28
CA ASN A 33 -8.42 5.50 4.15
C ASN A 33 -9.87 5.77 3.74
N ARG A 34 -10.40 4.95 2.84
CA ARG A 34 -11.74 5.11 2.26
C ARG A 34 -12.83 4.56 3.16
N THR A 35 -12.62 3.40 3.77
CA THR A 35 -13.66 2.67 4.51
C THR A 35 -13.68 2.99 5.99
N GLN A 36 -12.56 3.45 6.56
CA GLN A 36 -12.36 3.61 8.00
C GLN A 36 -12.66 2.34 8.81
N SER A 37 -12.54 1.18 8.16
CA SER A 37 -12.93 -0.15 8.66
C SER A 37 -11.98 -1.19 8.08
N LEU A 38 -11.24 -1.90 8.94
CA LEU A 38 -10.35 -2.97 8.48
C LEU A 38 -11.12 -4.12 7.84
N THR A 39 -12.32 -4.42 8.35
CA THR A 39 -13.18 -5.48 7.81
C THR A 39 -13.58 -5.17 6.37
N ASP A 40 -14.01 -3.95 6.10
CA ASP A 40 -14.45 -3.57 4.75
C ASP A 40 -13.26 -3.34 3.82
N ALA A 41 -12.13 -2.86 4.35
CA ALA A 41 -10.88 -2.81 3.61
C ALA A 41 -10.39 -4.21 3.20
N ALA A 42 -10.46 -5.19 4.09
CA ALA A 42 -10.10 -6.58 3.80
C ALA A 42 -11.00 -7.19 2.72
N LYS A 43 -12.32 -6.95 2.80
CA LYS A 43 -13.28 -7.36 1.76
C LYS A 43 -12.98 -6.70 0.41
N PHE A 44 -12.71 -5.38 0.40
CA PHE A 44 -12.35 -4.63 -0.80
C PHE A 44 -11.10 -5.21 -1.47
N CYS A 45 -10.07 -5.50 -0.69
CA CYS A 45 -8.82 -6.12 -1.17
C CYS A 45 -8.93 -7.64 -1.40
N GLN A 46 -10.11 -8.24 -1.23
CA GLN A 46 -10.35 -9.69 -1.39
C GLN A 46 -9.39 -10.56 -0.56
N ILE A 47 -9.06 -10.12 0.66
CA ILE A 47 -8.22 -10.85 1.61
C ILE A 47 -8.98 -11.14 2.90
N SER A 48 -8.57 -12.20 3.62
CA SER A 48 -9.14 -12.46 4.94
C SER A 48 -8.80 -11.34 5.92
N PHE A 49 -9.71 -11.07 6.85
CA PHE A 49 -9.49 -10.12 7.95
C PHE A 49 -8.17 -10.40 8.67
N ARG A 50 -7.86 -11.68 8.97
CA ARG A 50 -6.60 -12.10 9.60
C ARG A 50 -5.38 -11.68 8.79
N LYS A 51 -5.43 -11.80 7.46
CA LYS A 51 -4.35 -11.37 6.57
C LYS A 51 -4.21 -9.85 6.58
N ALA A 52 -5.31 -9.11 6.51
CA ALA A 52 -5.31 -7.65 6.58
C ALA A 52 -4.71 -7.15 7.92
N TRP A 53 -5.15 -7.71 9.05
CA TRP A 53 -4.61 -7.40 10.38
C TRP A 53 -3.11 -7.67 10.46
N LYS A 54 -2.67 -8.84 9.97
CA LYS A 54 -1.24 -9.19 9.92
C LYS A 54 -0.44 -8.17 9.10
N LEU A 55 -0.90 -7.81 7.91
CA LEU A 55 -0.22 -6.83 7.05
C LEU A 55 -0.09 -5.47 7.73
N ILE A 56 -1.16 -4.98 8.37
CA ILE A 56 -1.13 -3.68 9.07
C ILE A 56 -0.13 -3.69 10.22
N ASN A 57 -0.08 -4.76 11.01
CA ASN A 57 0.90 -4.87 12.09
C ASN A 57 2.33 -4.90 11.56
N GLU A 58 2.60 -5.70 10.52
CA GLU A 58 3.93 -5.76 9.88
C GLU A 58 4.37 -4.37 9.37
N ILE A 59 3.45 -3.60 8.78
CA ILE A 59 3.76 -2.25 8.28
C ILE A 59 4.05 -1.30 9.44
N ASN A 60 3.19 -1.29 10.48
CA ASN A 60 3.37 -0.45 11.66
C ASN A 60 4.69 -0.76 12.39
N GLU A 61 5.06 -2.03 12.54
CA GLU A 61 6.31 -2.46 13.17
C GLU A 61 7.55 -2.09 12.35
N SER A 62 7.40 -1.98 11.03
CA SER A 62 8.53 -1.69 10.13
C SER A 62 8.86 -0.20 10.04
N LEU A 63 7.91 0.68 10.38
CA LEU A 63 8.04 2.13 10.23
C LEU A 63 8.25 2.83 11.58
N GLU A 64 8.63 4.11 11.53
CA GLU A 64 8.94 4.90 12.73
C GLU A 64 7.70 5.25 13.54
N GLN A 65 6.55 5.32 12.87
CA GLN A 65 5.26 5.65 13.47
C GLN A 65 4.19 4.72 12.89
N PRO A 66 3.13 4.41 13.66
CA PRO A 66 2.02 3.63 13.13
C PRO A 66 1.37 4.38 11.96
N VAL A 67 1.21 3.70 10.83
CA VAL A 67 0.49 4.21 9.66
C VAL A 67 -1.01 4.05 9.82
N VAL A 68 -1.45 3.06 10.61
CA VAL A 68 -2.86 2.80 10.90
C VAL A 68 -3.03 2.62 12.41
N ILE A 69 -4.08 3.23 12.94
CA ILE A 69 -4.54 3.06 14.32
C ILE A 69 -5.94 2.48 14.33
N SER A 70 -6.27 1.72 15.37
CA SER A 70 -7.62 1.18 15.58
C SER A 70 -8.12 1.56 16.96
N GLU A 71 -9.25 2.24 17.02
CA GLU A 71 -9.96 2.51 18.26
C GLU A 71 -10.90 1.35 18.57
N ARG A 72 -10.87 0.86 19.82
CA ARG A 72 -11.85 -0.12 20.27
C ARG A 72 -13.13 0.65 20.62
N GLY A 73 -14.20 0.41 19.87
CA GLY A 73 -15.51 0.94 20.20
C GLY A 73 -15.95 0.42 21.58
N GLY A 74 -16.47 1.31 22.43
CA GLY A 74 -17.03 0.95 23.73
C GLY A 74 -18.28 0.07 23.62
N LYS A 75 -19.13 0.05 24.67
CA LYS A 75 -20.32 -0.83 24.81
C LYS A 75 -21.36 -0.82 23.66
N GLY A 76 -21.17 -0.01 22.61
CA GLY A 76 -22.01 0.04 21.40
C GLY A 76 -21.39 -0.57 20.13
N GLY A 77 -20.20 -1.18 20.20
CA GLY A 77 -19.70 -2.07 19.13
C GLY A 77 -19.43 -1.38 17.79
N GLY A 78 -18.52 -0.40 17.75
CA GLY A 78 -18.06 0.20 16.51
C GLY A 78 -16.64 0.72 16.67
N GLY A 79 -15.65 -0.18 16.55
CA GLY A 79 -14.25 0.25 16.47
C GLY A 79 -13.96 0.83 15.10
N GLN A 80 -13.23 1.94 15.04
CA GLN A 80 -12.82 2.57 13.78
C GLN A 80 -11.35 2.27 13.54
N THR A 81 -11.01 1.90 12.30
CA THR A 81 -9.62 1.72 11.87
C THR A 81 -9.29 2.82 10.87
N MET A 82 -8.31 3.67 11.21
CA MET A 82 -8.01 4.88 10.43
C MET A 82 -6.52 4.96 10.09
N LEU A 83 -6.23 5.55 8.93
CA LEU A 83 -4.87 6.01 8.63
C LEU A 83 -4.50 7.19 9.52
N THR A 84 -3.27 7.17 10.01
CA THR A 84 -2.65 8.33 10.63
C THR A 84 -2.21 9.34 9.57
N GLU A 85 -1.91 10.56 9.98
CA GLU A 85 -1.28 11.55 9.08
C GLU A 85 0.08 11.06 8.56
N TYR A 86 0.81 10.30 9.37
CA TYR A 86 2.03 9.64 8.92
C TYR A 86 1.74 8.59 7.83
N GLY A 87 0.72 7.75 8.02
CA GLY A 87 0.28 6.79 7.01
C GLY A 87 -0.09 7.44 5.67
N LYS A 88 -0.82 8.56 5.70
CA LYS A 88 -1.15 9.34 4.50
C LYS A 88 0.10 9.87 3.79
N LYS A 89 1.10 10.36 4.55
CA LYS A 89 2.38 10.80 3.99
C LYS A 89 3.14 9.65 3.32
N ILE A 90 3.16 8.48 3.95
CA ILE A 90 3.82 7.28 3.40
C ILE A 90 3.18 6.83 2.09
N ILE A 91 1.84 6.79 2.02
CA ILE A 91 1.11 6.49 0.76
C ILE A 91 1.53 7.47 -0.33
N LYS A 92 1.51 8.78 -0.03
CA LYS A 92 1.86 9.82 -1.00
C LYS A 92 3.31 9.68 -1.49
N GLN A 93 4.25 9.37 -0.59
CA GLN A 93 5.65 9.15 -0.96
C GLN A 93 5.80 7.96 -1.90
N TYR A 94 5.15 6.83 -1.61
CA TYR A 94 5.17 5.66 -2.49
C TYR A 94 4.57 5.97 -3.87
N GLN A 95 3.42 6.66 -3.92
CA GLN A 95 2.81 7.08 -5.18
C GLN A 95 3.73 7.99 -6.01
N ASN A 96 4.47 8.90 -5.37
CA ASN A 96 5.46 9.73 -6.05
C ASN A 96 6.61 8.92 -6.64
N ILE A 97 7.13 7.92 -5.91
CA ILE A 97 8.14 6.99 -6.43
C ILE A 97 7.60 6.22 -7.64
N GLN A 98 6.39 5.69 -7.53
CA GLN A 98 5.74 4.98 -8.63
C GLN A 98 5.57 5.87 -9.86
N LYS A 99 5.17 7.13 -9.69
CA LYS A 99 5.09 8.10 -10.79
C LYS A 99 6.45 8.36 -11.44
N ALA A 100 7.50 8.55 -10.64
CA ALA A 100 8.84 8.80 -11.16
C ALA A 100 9.36 7.62 -11.99
N VAL A 101 9.21 6.39 -11.48
CA VAL A 101 9.61 5.17 -12.20
C VAL A 101 8.76 4.95 -13.45
N ASN A 102 7.44 5.17 -13.36
CA ASN A 102 6.57 5.06 -14.51
C ASN A 102 6.96 6.05 -15.61
N ASN A 103 7.36 7.27 -15.27
CA ASN A 103 7.83 8.24 -16.25
C ASN A 103 9.15 7.80 -16.90
N LEU A 104 10.07 7.21 -16.13
CA LEU A 104 11.33 6.71 -16.65
C LEU A 104 11.08 5.66 -17.75
N ILE A 105 10.24 4.67 -17.48
CA ILE A 105 10.00 3.56 -18.41
C ILE A 105 9.19 3.93 -19.67
N GLN A 106 8.62 5.13 -19.73
CA GLN A 106 7.97 5.64 -20.95
C GLN A 106 8.98 6.02 -22.03
N ASP A 107 10.27 6.18 -21.71
CA ASP A 107 11.31 6.40 -22.73
C ASP A 107 11.59 5.09 -23.48
N PRO A 108 11.20 4.96 -24.75
CA PRO A 108 11.40 3.73 -25.51
C PRO A 108 12.87 3.38 -25.67
N LYS A 109 13.80 4.34 -25.52
CA LYS A 109 15.25 4.09 -25.56
C LYS A 109 15.74 3.15 -24.47
N ILE A 110 15.00 3.00 -23.38
CA ILE A 110 15.38 2.14 -22.25
C ILE A 110 15.19 0.66 -22.58
N TRP A 111 14.30 0.33 -23.52
CA TRP A 111 13.94 -1.04 -23.83
C TRP A 111 13.84 -1.30 -25.34
N SER A 112 14.38 -0.40 -26.17
CA SER A 112 14.30 -0.48 -27.64
C SER A 112 15.03 -1.66 -28.27
N ASP A 113 15.87 -2.34 -27.49
CA ASP A 113 16.63 -3.51 -27.92
C ASP A 113 15.88 -4.84 -27.68
N PHE A 114 14.70 -4.79 -27.06
CA PHE A 114 13.72 -5.89 -27.01
C PHE A 114 12.78 -5.82 -28.22
#